data_AF-A0A1J4JNJ2-F1
#
_entry.id   AF-A0A1J4JNJ2-F1
#
_cell.length_a   1.000
_cell.length_b   1.000
_cell.length_c   1.000
_cell.angle_alpha   90.00
_cell.angle_beta   90.00
_cell.angle_gamma   90.00
#
_symmetry.space_group_name_H-M   'P 1'
#
loop_
_entity.id
_entity.type
_entity.pdbx_description
1 polymer ?
#
loop_
_entity_poly.entity_id
_entity_poly.type
_entity_poly.pdbx_seq_one_letter_code
_entity_poly.pdbx_strand_id
1 'polypeptide(L)'
;MTNTSSISALTSGKVRVIAQEAITSYNRPMTAHEIEKFIKLNDKDLWKDDCGKCYDYVRMILSVSKLSAIIKYKCLKRIIGVDKRANFYGLATKTYDTAVWLPLGKQISNKQSDNIPQDINITIQNDIIQPIIVANNDTNTNNNNNNINNNNTFTNNNNNFATNANTEQQTGKNNVLDFKNEITFQNVTEEAAVESWRTIHQKMKVNDPVWNVLPSAMKETHDYSVMGFNSKDIVQFAINKYTPLQDKAILNDAIVILCRVIIESKDE
;
A
#
# COMPACT_ATOMS: atom_id res chain seq x y z
N MET A 1 33.27 -33.06 11.62
CA MET A 1 32.06 -32.28 11.92
C MET A 1 32.47 -30.92 12.48
N THR A 2 32.83 -29.94 11.64
CA THR A 2 33.24 -28.59 12.09
C THR A 2 33.29 -27.66 10.87
N ASN A 3 32.28 -26.79 10.66
CA ASN A 3 32.40 -25.49 9.93
C ASN A 3 31.07 -24.75 9.65
N THR A 4 29.92 -25.24 10.11
CA THR A 4 28.62 -24.57 9.86
C THR A 4 28.48 -23.23 10.61
N SER A 5 29.16 -23.05 11.74
CA SER A 5 29.07 -21.84 12.57
C SER A 5 29.83 -20.64 12.01
N SER A 6 30.97 -20.82 11.33
CA SER A 6 31.72 -19.69 10.76
C SER A 6 31.07 -19.17 9.47
N ILE A 7 30.56 -20.07 8.63
CA ILE A 7 29.86 -19.73 7.39
C ILE A 7 28.54 -18.99 7.70
N SER A 8 27.77 -19.46 8.69
CA SER A 8 26.51 -18.77 9.08
C SER A 8 26.72 -17.39 9.69
N ALA A 9 27.81 -17.17 10.43
CA ALA A 9 28.18 -15.86 10.94
C ALA A 9 28.57 -14.90 9.80
N LEU A 10 29.34 -15.38 8.80
CA LEU A 10 29.71 -14.60 7.61
C LEU A 10 28.48 -14.21 6.77
N THR A 11 27.55 -15.15 6.52
CA THR A 11 26.30 -14.86 5.80
C THR A 11 25.48 -13.79 6.53
N SER A 12 25.34 -13.89 7.86
CA SER A 12 24.57 -12.91 8.63
C SER A 12 25.17 -11.50 8.60
N GLY A 13 26.50 -11.39 8.56
CA GLY A 13 27.21 -10.12 8.42
C GLY A 13 26.94 -9.47 7.07
N LYS A 14 27.06 -10.24 5.99
CA LYS A 14 26.75 -9.78 4.62
C LYS A 14 25.31 -9.31 4.47
N VAL A 15 24.34 -10.05 5.03
CA VAL A 15 22.93 -9.63 5.03
C VAL A 15 22.75 -8.27 5.69
N ARG A 16 23.44 -7.99 6.81
CA ARG A 16 23.37 -6.67 7.45
C ARG A 16 23.95 -5.56 6.58
N VAL A 17 25.08 -5.81 5.92
CA VAL A 17 25.73 -4.83 5.04
C VAL A 17 24.82 -4.49 3.87
N ILE A 18 24.31 -5.49 3.14
CA ILE A 18 23.37 -5.24 2.04
C ILE A 18 22.07 -4.59 2.53
N ALA A 19 21.58 -4.94 3.71
CA ALA A 19 20.41 -4.27 4.28
C ALA A 19 20.68 -2.77 4.51
N GLN A 20 21.87 -2.39 4.99
CA GLN A 20 22.26 -0.98 5.14
C GLN A 20 22.34 -0.27 3.78
N GLU A 21 22.89 -0.95 2.76
CA GLU A 21 22.96 -0.42 1.40
C GLU A 21 21.56 -0.22 0.80
N ALA A 22 20.66 -1.17 0.98
CA ALA A 22 19.27 -1.07 0.53
C ALA A 22 18.56 0.12 1.20
N ILE A 23 18.61 0.19 2.54
CA ILE A 23 17.97 1.28 3.31
C ILE A 23 18.57 2.64 2.94
N THR A 24 19.87 2.70 2.63
CA THR A 24 20.54 3.93 2.19
C THR A 24 20.07 4.33 0.80
N SER A 25 20.06 3.39 -0.15
CA SER A 25 19.65 3.59 -1.54
C SER A 25 18.19 4.06 -1.67
N TYR A 26 17.27 3.42 -0.95
CA TYR A 26 15.84 3.80 -0.96
C TYR A 26 15.52 4.98 -0.03
N ASN A 27 16.50 5.44 0.76
CA ASN A 27 16.38 6.56 1.67
C ASN A 27 15.20 6.46 2.66
N ARG A 28 14.78 5.25 3.04
CA ARG A 28 13.67 5.00 3.97
C ARG A 28 13.81 3.67 4.72
N PRO A 29 13.11 3.48 5.86
CA PRO A 29 12.96 2.15 6.44
C PRO A 29 12.27 1.17 5.48
N MET A 30 12.72 -0.08 5.49
CA MET A 30 12.26 -1.15 4.58
C MET A 30 11.83 -2.39 5.36
N THR A 31 10.90 -3.15 4.82
CA THR A 31 10.52 -4.46 5.37
C THR A 31 11.59 -5.51 5.09
N ALA A 32 11.57 -6.61 5.86
CA ALA A 32 12.46 -7.74 5.59
C ALA A 32 12.29 -8.28 4.15
N HIS A 33 11.05 -8.32 3.65
CA HIS A 33 10.75 -8.82 2.32
C HIS A 33 11.35 -7.93 1.21
N GLU A 34 11.27 -6.61 1.36
CA GLU A 34 11.90 -5.69 0.42
C GLU A 34 13.44 -5.83 0.42
N ILE A 35 14.04 -6.08 1.60
CA ILE A 35 15.48 -6.32 1.74
C ILE A 35 15.89 -7.66 1.10
N GLU A 36 15.12 -8.73 1.30
CA GLU A 36 15.31 -10.02 0.61
C GLU A 36 15.29 -9.87 -0.90
N LYS A 37 14.33 -9.10 -1.42
CA LYS A 37 14.25 -8.82 -2.85
C LYS A 37 15.48 -8.03 -3.33
N PHE A 38 15.95 -7.07 -2.54
CA PHE A 38 17.16 -6.33 -2.86
C PHE A 38 18.40 -7.25 -2.89
N ILE A 39 18.54 -8.17 -1.93
CA ILE A 39 19.60 -9.19 -1.93
C ILE A 39 19.53 -10.04 -3.20
N LYS A 40 18.34 -10.56 -3.55
CA LYS A 40 18.13 -11.37 -4.75
C LYS A 40 18.58 -10.67 -6.04
N LEU A 41 18.39 -9.37 -6.13
CA LEU A 41 18.73 -8.58 -7.32
C LEU A 41 20.21 -8.17 -7.37
N ASN A 42 20.84 -7.91 -6.22
CA ASN A 42 22.17 -7.31 -6.15
C ASN A 42 23.30 -8.30 -5.78
N ASP A 43 23.00 -9.40 -5.09
CA ASP A 43 23.99 -10.40 -4.69
C ASP A 43 23.41 -11.82 -4.79
N LYS A 44 23.58 -12.41 -5.99
CA LYS A 44 23.07 -13.75 -6.32
C LYS A 44 23.70 -14.86 -5.49
N ASP A 45 24.93 -14.68 -5.03
CA ASP A 45 25.62 -15.71 -4.23
C ASP A 45 25.17 -15.63 -2.77
N LEU A 46 25.01 -14.43 -2.21
CA LEU A 46 24.38 -14.26 -0.92
C LEU A 46 22.93 -14.77 -0.93
N TRP A 47 22.17 -14.52 -2.01
CA TRP A 47 20.81 -15.01 -2.15
C TRP A 47 20.74 -16.55 -2.10
N LYS A 48 21.66 -17.27 -2.76
CA LYS A 48 21.72 -18.74 -2.68
C LYS A 48 21.96 -19.23 -1.26
N ASP A 49 22.84 -18.55 -0.52
CA ASP A 49 23.14 -18.88 0.87
C ASP A 49 21.95 -18.56 1.81
N ASP A 50 21.23 -17.48 1.52
CA ASP A 50 20.09 -16.96 2.27
C ASP A 50 18.83 -17.82 2.07
N CYS A 51 18.47 -18.11 0.81
CA CYS A 51 17.25 -18.85 0.47
C CYS A 51 17.26 -20.30 0.99
N GLY A 52 18.44 -20.86 1.26
CA GLY A 52 18.62 -22.18 1.84
C GLY A 52 18.52 -22.25 3.37
N LYS A 53 18.32 -21.10 4.06
CA LYS A 53 18.18 -21.07 5.53
C LYS A 53 16.73 -21.33 5.95
N CYS A 54 16.03 -20.30 6.39
CA CYS A 54 14.64 -20.36 6.78
C CYS A 54 13.94 -19.11 6.25
N TYR A 55 12.62 -19.20 6.07
CA TYR A 55 11.80 -18.11 5.52
C TYR A 55 11.94 -16.79 6.32
N ASP A 56 12.21 -16.88 7.63
CA ASP A 56 12.36 -15.72 8.51
C ASP A 56 13.83 -15.30 8.72
N TYR A 57 14.79 -15.81 7.96
CA TYR A 57 16.22 -15.61 8.26
C TYR A 57 16.61 -14.13 8.24
N VAL A 58 16.27 -13.38 7.18
CA VAL A 58 16.54 -11.93 7.11
C VAL A 58 15.88 -11.19 8.27
N ARG A 59 14.60 -11.48 8.54
CA ARG A 59 13.86 -10.91 9.68
C ARG A 59 14.56 -11.17 11.01
N MET A 60 15.07 -12.38 11.21
CA MET A 60 15.79 -12.78 12.40
C MET A 60 17.10 -12.00 12.53
N ILE A 61 17.93 -11.96 11.48
CA ILE A 61 19.20 -11.22 11.46
C ILE A 61 18.98 -9.75 11.80
N LEU A 62 18.03 -9.10 11.14
CA LEU A 62 17.72 -7.68 11.36
C LEU A 62 17.15 -7.40 12.76
N SER A 63 16.53 -8.41 13.40
CA SER A 63 15.95 -8.28 14.75
C SER A 63 16.95 -8.50 15.89
N VAL A 64 18.12 -9.09 15.64
CA VAL A 64 19.13 -9.29 16.70
C VAL A 64 19.72 -7.93 17.09
N SER A 65 19.38 -7.48 18.29
CA SER A 65 19.42 -6.07 18.74
C SER A 65 20.71 -5.62 19.40
N LYS A 66 21.64 -6.51 19.73
CA LYS A 66 22.74 -6.13 20.65
C LYS A 66 23.83 -5.23 20.03
N LEU A 67 23.97 -5.19 18.70
CA LEU A 67 25.02 -4.41 18.00
C LEU A 67 24.57 -3.89 16.63
N SER A 68 23.26 -3.84 16.40
CA SER A 68 22.72 -3.57 15.07
C SER A 68 22.57 -2.07 14.84
N ALA A 69 23.32 -1.51 13.88
CA ALA A 69 23.07 -0.17 13.34
C ALA A 69 21.68 -0.04 12.70
N ILE A 70 20.95 -1.14 12.57
CA ILE A 70 19.59 -1.22 12.07
C ILE A 70 18.64 -1.38 13.28
N ILE A 71 17.66 -0.48 13.39
CA ILE A 71 16.59 -0.50 14.39
C ILE A 71 15.23 -0.66 13.73
N LYS A 72 14.23 -1.03 14.53
CA LYS A 72 12.86 -1.22 14.05
C LYS A 72 12.12 0.11 13.96
N TYR A 73 11.22 0.21 13.00
CA TYR A 73 10.31 1.33 12.80
C TYR A 73 8.89 0.81 12.58
N LYS A 74 7.91 1.62 12.96
CA LYS A 74 6.51 1.51 12.58
C LYS A 74 6.20 2.57 11.54
N CYS A 75 5.54 2.18 10.46
CA CYS A 75 4.99 3.15 9.51
C CYS A 75 3.64 3.66 10.04
N LEU A 76 3.49 4.97 10.14
CA LEU A 76 2.25 5.63 10.53
C LEU A 76 1.31 5.81 9.34
N LYS A 77 1.83 5.74 8.11
CA LYS A 77 1.06 5.76 6.88
C LYS A 77 0.92 4.36 6.32
N ARG A 78 -0.23 4.07 5.68
CA ARG A 78 -0.41 2.79 4.99
C ARG A 78 0.48 2.77 3.75
N ILE A 79 1.38 1.80 3.67
CA ILE A 79 2.12 1.47 2.45
C ILE A 79 1.35 0.36 1.74
N ILE A 80 0.96 0.60 0.50
CA ILE A 80 0.18 -0.38 -0.28
C ILE A 80 1.06 -1.58 -0.63
N GLY A 81 0.46 -2.78 -0.61
CA GLY A 81 1.16 -4.04 -0.83
C GLY A 81 2.07 -4.49 0.33
N VAL A 82 2.10 -3.73 1.43
CA VAL A 82 2.80 -4.10 2.66
C VAL A 82 1.77 -4.35 3.75
N ASP A 83 1.92 -5.49 4.45
CA ASP A 83 1.05 -5.83 5.58
C ASP A 83 1.06 -4.71 6.64
N LYS A 84 -0.12 -4.33 7.15
CA LYS A 84 -0.25 -3.27 8.18
C LYS A 84 0.50 -3.59 9.49
N ARG A 85 0.83 -4.86 9.72
CA ARG A 85 1.58 -5.40 10.86
C ARG A 85 3.06 -5.59 10.52
N ALA A 86 3.50 -5.27 9.31
CA ALA A 86 4.89 -5.41 8.92
C ALA A 86 5.78 -4.55 9.80
N ASN A 87 6.92 -5.12 10.18
CA ASN A 87 7.99 -4.38 10.81
C ASN A 87 8.91 -3.79 9.74
N PHE A 88 9.28 -2.53 9.94
CA PHE A 88 10.26 -1.85 9.10
C PHE A 88 11.60 -1.77 9.82
N TYR A 89 12.66 -1.75 9.05
CA TYR A 89 14.03 -1.71 9.51
C TYR A 89 14.71 -0.49 8.88
N GLY A 90 15.28 0.37 9.73
CA GLY A 90 15.94 1.61 9.33
C GLY A 90 17.25 1.79 10.08
N LEU A 91 18.09 2.72 9.62
CA LEU A 91 19.36 3.02 10.27
C LEU A 91 19.13 3.81 11.57
N ALA A 92 19.86 3.45 12.63
CA ALA A 92 19.78 4.13 13.92
C ALA A 92 20.39 5.54 13.88
N THR A 93 21.39 5.76 13.03
CA THR A 93 22.09 7.04 12.87
C THR A 93 21.36 8.02 11.97
N LYS A 94 20.28 7.60 11.32
CA LYS A 94 19.55 8.39 10.32
C LYS A 94 18.22 8.85 10.87
N THR A 95 17.95 10.14 10.72
CA THR A 95 16.64 10.72 11.04
C THR A 95 15.72 10.56 9.84
N TYR A 96 14.57 9.95 10.06
CA TYR A 96 13.49 9.83 9.08
C TYR A 96 12.34 10.75 9.47
N ASP A 97 11.45 11.07 8.50
CA ASP A 97 10.26 11.88 8.75
C ASP A 97 9.38 11.24 9.85
N THR A 98 9.25 11.93 10.99
CA THR A 98 8.52 11.47 12.16
C THR A 98 7.01 11.42 11.95
N ALA A 99 6.48 12.12 10.93
CA ALA A 99 5.08 12.02 10.54
C ALA A 99 4.78 10.71 9.79
N VAL A 100 5.80 10.00 9.33
CA VAL A 100 5.67 8.74 8.59
C VAL A 100 6.27 7.56 9.36
N TRP A 101 7.38 7.77 10.06
CA TRP A 101 8.19 6.72 10.65
C TRP A 101 8.37 6.94 12.15
N LEU A 102 7.91 5.98 12.93
CA LEU A 102 8.08 5.98 14.38
C LEU A 102 9.09 4.90 14.78
N PRO A 103 10.26 5.24 15.35
CA PRO A 103 11.22 4.25 15.81
C PRO A 103 10.64 3.40 16.95
N LEU A 104 10.92 2.11 16.92
CA LEU A 104 10.48 1.12 17.89
C LEU A 104 11.69 0.64 18.73
N GLY A 105 11.62 0.85 20.04
CA GLY A 105 12.65 0.45 21.00
C GLY A 105 13.36 1.64 21.66
N LYS A 106 14.26 1.35 22.61
CA LYS A 106 15.08 2.39 23.24
C LYS A 106 16.04 2.96 22.21
N GLN A 107 15.85 4.23 21.86
CA GLN A 107 16.86 5.04 21.17
C GLN A 107 18.17 4.87 21.93
N ILE A 108 19.22 4.40 21.27
CA ILE A 108 20.57 4.51 21.81
C ILE A 108 20.85 6.01 21.73
N SER A 109 20.60 6.73 22.82
CA SER A 109 20.89 8.15 22.92
C SER A 109 22.39 8.33 22.72
N ASN A 110 22.80 8.68 21.50
CA ASN A 110 24.08 9.32 21.32
C ASN A 110 23.97 10.67 22.04
N LYS A 111 24.53 10.74 23.25
CA LYS A 111 24.73 11.99 23.96
C LYS A 111 25.63 12.87 23.09
N GLN A 112 25.04 13.86 22.43
CA GLN A 112 25.68 15.12 22.12
C GLN A 112 24.67 16.25 22.36
N SER A 113 25.08 17.12 23.27
CA SER A 113 24.58 18.46 23.66
C SER A 113 24.13 19.31 22.46
N ASP A 114 23.13 20.20 22.48
CA ASP A 114 22.65 21.13 23.51
C ASP A 114 21.17 21.56 23.26
N ASN A 115 20.46 21.86 24.35
CA ASN A 115 19.34 22.81 24.54
C ASN A 115 18.13 22.81 23.58
N ILE A 116 16.96 22.26 24.01
CA ILE A 116 15.59 22.84 23.94
C ILE A 116 14.68 22.07 24.96
N PRO A 117 13.68 22.70 25.64
CA PRO A 117 13.06 22.22 26.89
C PRO A 117 12.21 20.95 26.78
N GLN A 118 12.26 20.17 27.85
CA GLN A 118 11.40 19.02 28.10
C GLN A 118 9.97 19.45 28.37
N ASP A 119 9.00 18.78 27.74
CA ASP A 119 7.70 18.45 28.35
C ASP A 119 6.88 17.56 27.41
N ILE A 120 7.15 16.25 27.36
CA ILE A 120 6.10 15.22 27.16
C ILE A 120 6.57 13.90 27.80
N ASN A 121 6.13 13.62 29.03
CA ASN A 121 6.20 12.28 29.62
C ASN A 121 4.99 11.48 29.13
N ILE A 122 5.21 10.46 28.27
CA ILE A 122 4.18 9.48 27.93
C ILE A 122 4.48 8.18 28.68
N THR A 123 3.77 7.98 29.79
CA THR A 123 3.69 6.69 30.48
C THR A 123 2.75 5.79 29.70
N ILE A 124 3.29 4.73 29.09
CA ILE A 124 2.48 3.71 28.41
C ILE A 124 2.08 2.66 29.46
N GLN A 125 0.82 2.69 29.88
CA GLN A 125 0.16 1.52 30.48
C GLN A 125 -0.76 0.87 29.44
N ASN A 126 -0.69 -0.45 29.40
CA ASN A 126 -1.49 -1.31 28.54
C ASN A 126 -2.96 -1.35 29.02
N ASP A 127 -3.85 -1.68 28.08
CA ASP A 127 -5.22 -2.18 28.24
C ASP A 127 -6.42 -1.21 28.08
N ILE A 128 -7.12 -1.39 26.95
CA ILE A 128 -8.61 -1.48 26.78
C ILE A 128 -9.51 -0.21 26.99
N ILE A 129 -10.06 0.26 25.84
CA ILE A 129 -11.43 0.81 25.54
C ILE A 129 -11.81 2.32 25.73
N GLN A 130 -12.30 2.87 24.60
CA GLN A 130 -13.27 3.97 24.29
C GLN A 130 -13.02 5.45 24.66
N PRO A 131 -13.45 6.41 23.80
CA PRO A 131 -13.28 7.84 24.05
C PRO A 131 -14.32 8.37 25.03
N ILE A 132 -13.85 8.87 26.16
CA ILE A 132 -14.63 9.69 27.10
C ILE A 132 -14.55 11.15 26.62
N ILE A 133 -15.70 11.75 26.31
CA ILE A 133 -15.81 13.19 26.12
C ILE A 133 -15.90 13.82 27.51
N VAL A 134 -14.87 14.56 27.93
CA VAL A 134 -14.93 15.39 29.14
C VAL A 134 -15.40 16.78 28.72
N ALA A 135 -16.65 17.09 29.02
CA ALA A 135 -17.20 18.43 28.97
C ALA A 135 -16.72 19.22 30.19
N ASN A 136 -16.11 20.39 29.96
CA ASN A 136 -15.85 21.36 31.02
C ASN A 136 -17.16 22.08 31.35
N ASN A 137 -17.57 21.98 32.61
CA ASN A 137 -18.70 22.71 33.17
C ASN A 137 -18.26 24.14 33.49
N ASP A 138 -18.83 25.11 32.78
CA ASP A 138 -19.09 26.43 33.32
C ASP A 138 -20.57 26.77 33.10
N THR A 139 -21.30 26.89 34.20
CA THR A 139 -22.70 27.28 34.29
C THR A 139 -22.86 28.77 33.98
N ASN A 140 -23.73 29.14 33.04
CA ASN A 140 -24.65 30.25 33.27
C ASN A 140 -25.92 30.18 32.41
N THR A 141 -27.01 30.43 33.11
CA THR A 141 -28.45 30.37 32.82
C THR A 141 -28.91 31.22 31.64
N ASN A 142 -29.80 30.69 30.77
CA ASN A 142 -31.11 31.30 30.50
C ASN A 142 -32.03 30.48 29.58
N ASN A 143 -33.29 30.45 29.99
CA ASN A 143 -34.47 29.83 29.38
C ASN A 143 -34.69 30.23 27.90
N ASN A 144 -35.14 29.27 27.08
CA ASN A 144 -36.49 29.31 26.50
C ASN A 144 -36.84 28.05 25.70
N ASN A 145 -38.07 27.59 25.93
CA ASN A 145 -38.78 26.59 25.14
C ASN A 145 -38.81 26.97 23.65
N ASN A 146 -38.66 25.99 22.75
CA ASN A 146 -39.72 25.72 21.77
C ASN A 146 -39.57 24.36 21.07
N ASN A 147 -40.75 23.80 20.90
CA ASN A 147 -41.13 22.48 20.44
C ASN A 147 -41.38 22.56 18.92
N ILE A 148 -40.67 21.83 18.07
CA ILE A 148 -41.06 21.63 16.66
C ILE A 148 -40.74 20.19 16.23
N ASN A 149 -41.80 19.39 16.22
CA ASN A 149 -41.98 18.23 15.34
C ASN A 149 -41.68 18.61 13.89
N ASN A 150 -41.03 17.72 13.12
CA ASN A 150 -41.46 17.46 11.75
C ASN A 150 -40.98 16.09 11.26
N ASN A 151 -41.96 15.24 11.02
CA ASN A 151 -41.88 14.05 10.19
C ASN A 151 -41.48 14.43 8.76
N ASN A 152 -40.71 13.58 8.08
CA ASN A 152 -40.88 13.40 6.65
C ASN A 152 -40.57 11.96 6.23
N THR A 153 -41.67 11.25 6.00
CA THR A 153 -41.84 9.96 5.35
C THR A 153 -41.44 10.07 3.88
N PHE A 154 -40.55 9.20 3.39
CA PHE A 154 -40.37 8.97 1.96
C PHE A 154 -40.92 7.60 1.58
N THR A 155 -42.02 7.64 0.82
CA THR A 155 -42.72 6.54 0.15
C THR A 155 -41.86 5.91 -0.95
N ASN A 156 -41.76 4.58 -0.93
CA ASN A 156 -41.17 3.75 -1.98
C ASN A 156 -42.31 3.09 -2.78
N ASN A 157 -42.48 3.48 -4.05
CA ASN A 157 -43.46 2.88 -4.95
C ASN A 157 -42.75 1.91 -5.90
N ASN A 158 -43.03 0.62 -5.72
CA ASN A 158 -42.90 -0.41 -6.76
C ASN A 158 -44.08 -0.29 -7.72
N ASN A 159 -43.85 -0.53 -9.02
CA ASN A 159 -44.83 -1.16 -9.90
C ASN A 159 -44.13 -1.88 -11.06
N ASN A 160 -44.38 -3.19 -11.13
CA ASN A 160 -44.16 -4.08 -12.27
C ASN A 160 -45.41 -4.04 -13.18
N PHE A 161 -45.24 -4.24 -14.49
CA PHE A 161 -46.15 -4.98 -15.41
C PHE A 161 -45.40 -5.16 -16.76
N ALA A 162 -44.95 -6.38 -17.13
CA ALA A 162 -45.59 -7.36 -18.05
C ALA A 162 -45.92 -6.77 -19.45
N THR A 163 -45.69 -7.37 -20.62
CA THR A 163 -45.20 -8.66 -21.15
C THR A 163 -45.15 -8.49 -22.69
N ASN A 164 -44.27 -9.17 -23.42
CA ASN A 164 -44.62 -9.95 -24.62
C ASN A 164 -43.41 -10.67 -25.23
N ALA A 165 -43.67 -11.89 -25.71
CA ALA A 165 -42.73 -12.91 -26.12
C ALA A 165 -42.64 -13.07 -27.66
N ASN A 166 -41.51 -13.65 -28.06
CA ASN A 166 -41.22 -14.54 -29.22
C ASN A 166 -40.12 -13.98 -30.14
N THR A 167 -38.86 -14.44 -30.03
CA THR A 167 -38.23 -15.70 -30.51
C THR A 167 -37.50 -15.43 -31.83
N GLU A 168 -36.17 -15.37 -31.80
CA GLU A 168 -35.33 -16.03 -32.80
C GLU A 168 -33.89 -16.17 -32.30
N GLN A 169 -33.34 -17.35 -32.56
CA GLN A 169 -32.06 -17.86 -32.09
C GLN A 169 -30.90 -17.11 -32.73
N GLN A 170 -29.91 -16.69 -31.95
CA GLN A 170 -28.53 -16.66 -32.40
C GLN A 170 -27.57 -16.80 -31.22
N THR A 171 -26.73 -17.83 -31.35
CA THR A 171 -25.69 -18.27 -30.44
C THR A 171 -24.58 -17.23 -30.29
N GLY A 172 -24.48 -16.64 -29.11
CA GLY A 172 -23.32 -15.84 -28.70
C GLY A 172 -23.39 -15.68 -27.18
N LYS A 173 -22.49 -16.35 -26.46
CA LYS A 173 -22.36 -16.21 -25.00
C LYS A 173 -21.90 -14.80 -24.65
N ASN A 174 -22.82 -13.85 -24.62
CA ASN A 174 -22.61 -12.54 -24.03
C ASN A 174 -22.75 -12.71 -22.51
N ASN A 175 -21.64 -12.94 -21.83
CA ASN A 175 -21.55 -12.67 -20.41
C ASN A 175 -21.73 -11.17 -20.21
N VAL A 176 -22.98 -10.76 -19.96
CA VAL A 176 -23.27 -9.46 -19.38
C VAL A 176 -22.72 -9.52 -17.95
N LEU A 177 -21.46 -9.10 -17.81
CA LEU A 177 -20.84 -8.86 -16.52
C LEU A 177 -21.59 -7.69 -15.87
N ASP A 178 -22.36 -8.01 -14.84
CA ASP A 178 -22.90 -7.05 -13.89
C ASP A 178 -21.71 -6.42 -13.13
N PHE A 179 -21.21 -5.30 -13.64
CA PHE A 179 -20.07 -4.58 -13.07
C PHE A 179 -20.51 -3.85 -11.79
N LYS A 180 -20.44 -4.55 -10.65
CA LYS A 180 -20.06 -3.85 -9.42
C LYS A 180 -18.72 -3.16 -9.70
N ASN A 181 -18.61 -1.87 -9.34
CA ASN A 181 -17.40 -1.02 -9.43
C ASN A 181 -16.24 -1.55 -8.56
N GLU A 182 -15.91 -2.83 -8.65
CA GLU A 182 -14.83 -3.44 -7.89
C GLU A 182 -13.55 -3.37 -8.73
N ILE A 183 -12.63 -2.52 -8.28
CA ILE A 183 -11.31 -2.40 -8.88
C ILE A 183 -10.55 -3.70 -8.58
N THR A 184 -10.40 -4.52 -9.61
CA THR A 184 -9.82 -5.86 -9.53
C THR A 184 -8.81 -6.05 -10.65
N PHE A 185 -7.75 -6.80 -10.36
CA PHE A 185 -6.82 -7.24 -11.40
C PHE A 185 -7.47 -8.34 -12.24
N GLN A 186 -7.35 -8.21 -13.56
CA GLN A 186 -7.88 -9.17 -14.52
C GLN A 186 -6.73 -9.62 -15.44
N ASN A 187 -6.79 -10.86 -15.92
CA ASN A 187 -5.89 -11.30 -16.97
C ASN A 187 -6.41 -10.75 -18.32
N VAL A 188 -5.63 -9.91 -18.98
CA VAL A 188 -6.07 -9.08 -20.11
C VAL A 188 -5.17 -9.34 -21.32
N THR A 189 -5.78 -9.49 -22.50
CA THR A 189 -5.04 -9.64 -23.77
C THR A 189 -4.59 -8.28 -24.30
N GLU A 190 -3.61 -8.27 -25.20
CA GLU A 190 -3.13 -7.03 -25.83
C GLU A 190 -4.26 -6.32 -26.59
N GLU A 191 -5.09 -7.08 -27.31
CA GLU A 191 -6.20 -6.54 -28.11
C GLU A 191 -7.23 -5.81 -27.24
N ALA A 192 -7.53 -6.37 -26.05
CA ALA A 192 -8.44 -5.75 -25.11
C ALA A 192 -7.90 -4.43 -24.57
N ALA A 193 -6.59 -4.36 -24.28
CA ALA A 193 -5.95 -3.12 -23.82
C ALA A 193 -5.91 -2.05 -24.91
N VAL A 194 -5.64 -2.44 -26.16
CA VAL A 194 -5.67 -1.53 -27.32
C VAL A 194 -7.08 -1.01 -27.57
N GLU A 195 -8.11 -1.84 -27.43
CA GLU A 195 -9.51 -1.40 -27.56
C GLU A 195 -9.90 -0.41 -26.45
N SER A 196 -9.51 -0.69 -25.20
CA SER A 196 -9.72 0.24 -24.09
C SER A 196 -8.99 1.57 -24.30
N TRP A 197 -7.77 1.55 -24.83
CA TRP A 197 -7.04 2.78 -25.21
C TRP A 197 -7.80 3.60 -26.25
N ARG A 198 -8.30 2.94 -27.31
CA ARG A 198 -9.12 3.59 -28.35
C ARG A 198 -10.41 4.17 -27.77
N THR A 199 -11.04 3.43 -26.86
CA THR A 199 -12.28 3.84 -26.20
C THR A 199 -12.08 5.09 -25.35
N ILE A 200 -11.00 5.17 -24.56
CA ILE A 200 -10.65 6.39 -23.82
C ILE A 200 -10.41 7.56 -24.79
N HIS A 201 -9.72 7.30 -25.91
CA HIS A 201 -9.47 8.31 -26.93
C HIS A 201 -10.74 8.87 -27.57
N GLN A 202 -11.79 8.06 -27.72
CA GLN A 202 -13.08 8.50 -28.26
C GLN A 202 -13.92 9.25 -27.23
N LYS A 203 -13.82 8.88 -25.95
CA LYS A 203 -14.64 9.44 -24.87
C LYS A 203 -14.07 10.75 -24.30
N MET A 204 -12.74 10.90 -24.27
CA MET A 204 -12.07 12.02 -23.63
C MET A 204 -11.67 13.10 -24.65
N LYS A 205 -11.74 14.36 -24.22
CA LYS A 205 -11.26 15.49 -25.04
C LYS A 205 -9.74 15.54 -25.01
N VAL A 206 -9.10 16.18 -25.99
CA VAL A 206 -7.63 16.29 -26.06
C VAL A 206 -7.03 16.98 -24.83
N ASN A 207 -7.74 17.93 -24.23
CA ASN A 207 -7.29 18.66 -23.03
C ASN A 207 -7.76 18.02 -21.72
N ASP A 208 -8.30 16.80 -21.77
CA ASP A 208 -8.79 16.11 -20.59
C ASP A 208 -7.63 15.73 -19.64
N PRO A 209 -7.73 15.97 -18.32
CA PRO A 209 -6.68 15.63 -17.37
C PRO A 209 -6.30 14.14 -17.38
N VAL A 210 -7.17 13.25 -17.87
CA VAL A 210 -6.86 11.82 -18.06
C VAL A 210 -5.56 11.62 -18.86
N TRP A 211 -5.31 12.43 -19.89
CA TRP A 211 -4.12 12.29 -20.74
C TRP A 211 -2.81 12.61 -20.02
N ASN A 212 -2.86 13.41 -18.95
CA ASN A 212 -1.68 13.72 -18.15
C ASN A 212 -1.41 12.63 -17.11
N VAL A 213 -2.47 12.02 -16.56
CA VAL A 213 -2.34 11.07 -15.45
C VAL A 213 -2.19 9.63 -15.90
N LEU A 214 -2.78 9.22 -17.04
CA LEU A 214 -2.74 7.83 -17.50
C LEU A 214 -1.30 7.34 -17.77
N PRO A 215 -0.42 8.08 -18.48
CA PRO A 215 0.97 7.66 -18.66
C PRO A 215 1.74 7.57 -17.33
N SER A 216 1.48 8.50 -16.41
CA SER A 216 2.08 8.49 -15.06
C SER A 216 1.64 7.27 -14.25
N ALA A 217 0.36 6.91 -14.35
CA ALA A 217 -0.21 5.72 -13.71
C ALA A 217 0.37 4.43 -14.32
N MET A 218 0.54 4.36 -15.63
CA MET A 218 1.18 3.24 -16.32
C MET A 218 2.63 3.06 -15.85
N LYS A 219 3.41 4.14 -15.81
CA LYS A 219 4.81 4.08 -15.34
C LYS A 219 4.91 3.57 -13.91
N GLU A 220 4.12 4.10 -12.99
CA GLU A 220 4.15 3.63 -11.59
C GLU A 220 3.67 2.18 -11.46
N THR A 221 2.67 1.80 -12.25
CA THR A 221 2.16 0.43 -12.30
C THR A 221 3.24 -0.55 -12.75
N HIS A 222 3.99 -0.19 -13.78
CA HIS A 222 5.17 -0.93 -14.24
C HIS A 222 6.22 -1.03 -13.12
N ASP A 223 6.64 0.12 -12.55
CA ASP A 223 7.67 0.18 -11.51
C ASP A 223 7.31 -0.71 -10.31
N TYR A 224 6.05 -0.68 -9.86
CA TYR A 224 5.61 -1.54 -8.76
C TYR A 224 5.46 -3.01 -9.15
N SER A 225 5.12 -3.31 -10.41
CA SER A 225 5.10 -4.70 -10.90
C SER A 225 6.49 -5.30 -10.88
N VAL A 226 7.49 -4.56 -11.39
CA VAL A 226 8.91 -4.95 -11.34
C VAL A 226 9.40 -5.06 -9.89
N MET A 227 8.93 -4.20 -8.99
CA MET A 227 9.17 -4.32 -7.54
C MET A 227 8.42 -5.48 -6.88
N GLY A 228 7.57 -6.22 -7.59
CA GLY A 228 6.97 -7.47 -7.15
C GLY A 228 5.78 -7.28 -6.22
N PHE A 229 5.15 -6.10 -6.24
CA PHE A 229 3.94 -5.86 -5.47
C PHE A 229 2.75 -6.66 -6.02
N ASN A 230 1.74 -6.86 -5.17
CA ASN A 230 0.54 -7.59 -5.56
C ASN A 230 -0.23 -6.84 -6.66
N SER A 231 -0.58 -7.55 -7.75
CA SER A 231 -1.20 -6.95 -8.92
C SER A 231 -2.55 -6.27 -8.65
N LYS A 232 -3.40 -6.83 -7.78
CA LYS A 232 -4.67 -6.19 -7.38
C LYS A 232 -4.41 -4.87 -6.66
N ASP A 233 -3.43 -4.86 -5.76
CA ASP A 233 -3.08 -3.68 -4.99
C ASP A 233 -2.47 -2.57 -5.85
N ILE A 234 -1.66 -2.92 -6.85
CA ILE A 234 -1.07 -1.96 -7.80
C ILE A 234 -2.18 -1.22 -8.57
N VAL A 235 -3.10 -1.96 -9.19
CA VAL A 235 -4.22 -1.36 -9.96
C VAL A 235 -5.08 -0.48 -9.05
N GLN A 236 -5.44 -0.99 -7.87
CA GLN A 236 -6.21 -0.24 -6.89
C GLN A 236 -5.50 1.06 -6.47
N PHE A 237 -4.19 1.02 -6.25
CA PHE A 237 -3.40 2.20 -5.90
C PHE A 237 -3.39 3.23 -7.02
N ALA A 238 -3.10 2.81 -8.25
CA ALA A 238 -3.04 3.71 -9.40
C ALA A 238 -4.39 4.42 -9.61
N ILE A 239 -5.50 3.67 -9.61
CA ILE A 239 -6.84 4.27 -9.74
C ILE A 239 -7.16 5.21 -8.57
N ASN A 240 -6.84 4.83 -7.33
CA ASN A 240 -7.15 5.67 -6.16
C ASN A 240 -6.30 6.95 -6.10
N LYS A 241 -5.06 6.90 -6.58
CA LYS A 241 -4.13 8.04 -6.58
C LYS A 241 -4.50 9.06 -7.64
N TYR A 242 -4.90 8.62 -8.82
CA TYR A 242 -5.20 9.49 -9.95
C TYR A 242 -6.70 9.70 -10.10
N THR A 243 -7.24 10.73 -9.45
CA THR A 243 -8.69 11.05 -9.46
C THR A 243 -9.33 11.07 -10.87
N PRO A 244 -8.68 11.58 -11.94
CA PRO A 244 -9.28 11.54 -13.27
C PRO A 244 -9.55 10.11 -13.80
N LEU A 245 -8.79 9.10 -13.35
CA LEU A 245 -9.01 7.70 -13.74
C LEU A 245 -10.20 7.05 -13.03
N GLN A 246 -10.79 7.73 -12.04
CA GLN A 246 -11.97 7.26 -11.31
C GLN A 246 -13.29 7.61 -12.02
N ASP A 247 -13.23 8.32 -13.14
CA ASP A 247 -14.42 8.61 -13.94
C ASP A 247 -15.06 7.31 -14.43
N LYS A 248 -16.34 7.12 -14.09
CA LYS A 248 -17.14 5.95 -14.47
C LYS A 248 -17.15 5.70 -15.98
N ALA A 249 -17.01 6.75 -16.79
CA ALA A 249 -17.01 6.64 -18.25
C ALA A 249 -15.80 5.84 -18.78
N ILE A 250 -14.67 5.85 -18.05
CA ILE A 250 -13.40 5.25 -18.49
C ILE A 250 -12.77 4.32 -17.45
N LEU A 251 -13.31 4.21 -16.24
CA LEU A 251 -12.71 3.47 -15.13
C LEU A 251 -12.31 2.05 -15.52
N ASN A 252 -13.22 1.32 -16.16
CA ASN A 252 -12.93 -0.05 -16.61
C ASN A 252 -11.83 -0.08 -17.67
N ASP A 253 -11.87 0.86 -18.62
CA ASP A 253 -10.86 0.96 -19.68
C ASP A 253 -9.46 1.26 -19.10
N ALA A 254 -9.40 2.16 -18.11
CA ALA A 254 -8.17 2.47 -17.39
C ALA A 254 -7.65 1.25 -16.61
N ILE A 255 -8.53 0.51 -15.92
CA ILE A 255 -8.15 -0.73 -15.21
C ILE A 255 -7.56 -1.76 -16.18
N VAL A 256 -8.19 -1.97 -17.34
CA VAL A 256 -7.75 -2.93 -18.37
C VAL A 256 -6.34 -2.58 -18.86
N ILE A 257 -6.09 -1.31 -19.18
CA ILE A 257 -4.76 -0.83 -19.60
C ILE A 257 -3.72 -1.08 -18.51
N LEU A 258 -4.02 -0.72 -17.25
CA LEU A 258 -3.08 -0.92 -16.15
C LEU A 258 -2.82 -2.41 -15.86
N CYS A 259 -3.83 -3.28 -15.97
CA CYS A 259 -3.63 -4.72 -15.87
C CYS A 259 -2.68 -5.25 -16.94
N ARG A 260 -2.79 -4.75 -18.18
CA ARG A 260 -1.89 -5.14 -19.27
C ARG A 260 -0.46 -4.74 -18.99
N VAL A 261 -0.22 -3.52 -18.52
CA VAL A 261 1.12 -3.05 -18.12
C VAL A 261 1.75 -4.00 -17.09
N ILE A 262 0.98 -4.43 -16.08
CA ILE A 262 1.47 -5.37 -15.06
C ILE A 262 1.89 -6.72 -15.68
N ILE A 263 1.10 -7.24 -16.62
CA ILE A 263 1.37 -8.51 -17.29
C ILE A 263 2.70 -8.41 -18.06
N GLU A 264 2.86 -7.37 -18.89
CA GLU A 264 4.07 -7.16 -19.68
C GLU A 264 5.31 -6.96 -18.80
N SER A 265 5.18 -6.24 -17.69
CA SER A 265 6.30 -6.00 -16.75
C SER A 265 6.82 -7.27 -16.06
N LYS A 266 6.11 -8.40 -16.16
CA LYS A 266 6.53 -9.68 -15.58
C LYS A 266 7.18 -10.62 -16.59
N ASP A 267 7.05 -10.30 -17.88
CA ASP A 267 7.66 -11.06 -18.97
C ASP A 267 9.09 -10.53 -19.27
N GLU A 268 9.51 -9.43 -18.65
CA GLU A 268 10.86 -8.84 -18.67
C GLU A 268 11.74 -9.32 -17.50
#